data_AF-A0A2E9JVH7-F1
#
_entry.id   AF-A0A2E9JVH7-F1
#
_cell.length_a   1.000
_cell.length_b   1.000
_cell.length_c   1.000
_cell.angle_alpha   90.00
_cell.angle_beta   90.00
_cell.angle_gamma   90.00
#
_symmetry.space_group_name_H-M   'P 1'
#
loop_
_entity.id
_entity.type
_entity.pdbx_description
1 polymer ?
#
loop_
_entity_poly.entity_id
_entity_poly.type
_entity_poly.pdbx_seq_one_letter_code
_entity_poly.pdbx_strand_id
1 'polypeptide(L)'
;MLRISQLWITCLAATAASGLQAECEYPDEAIIPDGAASTYEEMRDSQTFIKEYMAEMEVYINCLEQDYSSQAYEPIDESELTSDEHPVNQGELHLQQRHSAIDTMESVAARFNEQVRTFKKVNP
;
A
#
# COMPACT_ATOMS: atom_id res chain seq x y z
N MET A 1 -59.08 5.66 34.63
CA MET A 1 -58.14 4.58 34.26
C MET A 1 -57.90 4.78 32.77
N LEU A 2 -56.73 5.08 32.22
CA LEU A 2 -55.39 4.52 32.44
C LEU A 2 -54.35 5.60 31.99
N ARG A 3 -53.22 5.65 32.68
CA ARG A 3 -52.10 6.57 32.48
C ARG A 3 -51.34 6.24 31.18
N ILE A 4 -51.11 7.23 30.32
CA ILE A 4 -50.16 7.11 29.20
C ILE A 4 -48.89 7.86 29.61
N SER A 5 -48.08 7.19 30.43
CA SER A 5 -46.68 7.52 30.64
C SER A 5 -45.89 6.57 29.74
N GLN A 6 -45.37 7.07 28.62
CA GLN A 6 -44.47 6.30 27.75
C GLN A 6 -43.20 7.11 27.52
N LEU A 7 -42.28 6.87 28.47
CA LEU A 7 -40.86 6.59 28.26
C LEU A 7 -40.30 7.00 26.90
N TRP A 8 -39.55 8.10 26.91
CA TRP A 8 -38.58 8.45 25.88
C TRP A 8 -37.50 7.36 25.84
N ILE A 9 -37.58 6.49 24.84
CA ILE A 9 -36.52 5.53 24.51
C ILE A 9 -35.40 6.32 23.84
N THR A 10 -34.38 6.67 24.62
CA THR A 10 -33.09 7.12 24.09
C THR A 10 -32.43 5.93 23.38
N CYS A 11 -32.51 5.93 22.05
CA CYS A 11 -31.78 5.00 21.20
C CYS A 11 -30.30 5.40 21.24
N LEU A 12 -29.52 4.78 22.13
CA LEU A 12 -28.07 4.92 22.17
C LEU A 12 -27.51 4.12 20.99
N ALA A 13 -27.29 4.79 19.86
CA ALA A 13 -26.57 4.23 18.73
C ALA A 13 -25.11 4.03 19.14
N ALA A 14 -24.79 2.85 19.66
CA ALA A 14 -23.41 2.39 19.77
C ALA A 14 -22.91 2.13 18.34
N THR A 15 -22.28 3.13 17.73
CA THR A 15 -21.43 2.91 16.57
C THR A 15 -20.24 2.09 17.06
N ALA A 16 -20.33 0.77 16.92
CA ALA A 16 -19.17 -0.08 16.94
C ALA A 16 -18.28 0.40 15.78
N ALA A 17 -17.19 1.08 16.10
CA ALA A 17 -16.10 1.25 15.17
C ALA A 17 -15.56 -0.17 14.94
N SER A 18 -16.01 -0.81 13.86
CA SER A 18 -15.38 -2.01 13.35
C SER A 18 -13.93 -1.66 13.07
N GLY A 19 -13.01 -2.10 13.93
CA GLY A 19 -11.62 -2.19 13.56
C GLY A 19 -11.52 -3.22 12.44
N LEU A 20 -11.73 -2.78 11.20
CA LEU A 20 -11.14 -3.48 10.05
C LEU A 20 -9.64 -3.46 10.35
N GLN A 21 -9.07 -4.62 10.64
CA GLN A 21 -7.65 -4.82 10.36
C GLN A 21 -7.54 -4.56 8.86
N ALA A 22 -7.10 -3.37 8.48
CA ALA A 22 -6.87 -3.08 7.09
C ALA A 22 -5.67 -3.94 6.70
N GLU A 23 -5.89 -5.04 5.97
CA GLU A 23 -4.79 -5.68 5.26
C GLU A 23 -4.06 -4.59 4.46
N CYS A 24 -2.73 -4.55 4.53
CA CYS A 24 -1.95 -3.58 3.77
C CYS A 24 -2.19 -3.79 2.28
N GLU A 25 -2.99 -2.92 1.67
CA GLU A 25 -3.40 -3.00 0.28
C GLU A 25 -2.24 -2.57 -0.62
N TYR A 26 -1.82 -3.49 -1.50
CA TYR A 26 -0.80 -3.19 -2.50
C TYR A 26 -1.48 -2.52 -3.70
N PRO A 27 -1.06 -1.31 -4.10
CA PRO A 27 -1.74 -0.57 -5.15
C PRO A 27 -1.49 -1.15 -6.54
N ASP A 28 -2.46 -0.94 -7.44
CA ASP A 28 -2.33 -1.29 -8.85
C ASP A 28 -1.27 -0.41 -9.54
N GLU A 29 -0.46 -1.01 -10.42
CA GLU A 29 0.60 -0.29 -11.12
C GLU A 29 0.04 0.81 -12.05
N ALA A 30 0.61 2.02 -11.97
CA ALA A 30 0.26 3.11 -12.88
C ALA A 30 0.59 2.79 -14.35
N ILE A 31 -0.35 3.11 -15.25
CA ILE A 31 -0.14 2.96 -16.69
C ILE A 31 0.85 4.02 -17.18
N ILE A 32 1.95 3.56 -17.79
CA ILE A 32 2.95 4.40 -18.43
C ILE A 32 2.71 4.36 -19.94
N PRO A 33 2.31 5.47 -20.58
CA PRO A 33 2.03 5.50 -22.01
C PRO A 33 3.32 5.58 -22.83
N ASP A 34 3.26 5.17 -24.10
CA ASP A 34 4.39 5.24 -25.03
C ASP A 34 4.64 6.71 -25.43
N GLY A 35 5.77 7.26 -25.00
CA GLY A 35 6.13 8.64 -25.27
C GLY A 35 6.31 8.96 -26.76
N ALA A 36 6.54 7.96 -27.62
CA ALA A 36 6.62 8.18 -29.07
C ALA A 36 5.25 8.42 -29.72
N ALA A 37 4.17 7.96 -29.09
CA ALA A 37 2.81 8.00 -29.62
C ALA A 37 1.83 8.84 -28.78
N SER A 38 2.25 9.25 -27.58
CA SER A 38 1.42 10.01 -26.64
C SER A 38 1.28 11.47 -27.02
N THR A 39 0.16 12.06 -26.59
CA THR A 39 -0.09 13.49 -26.55
C THR A 39 0.51 14.12 -25.29
N TYR A 40 0.65 15.45 -25.27
CA TYR A 40 1.06 16.18 -24.07
C TYR A 40 0.10 15.95 -22.89
N GLU A 41 -1.20 15.88 -23.16
CA GLU A 41 -2.23 15.64 -22.14
C GLU A 41 -2.07 14.25 -21.51
N GLU A 42 -1.90 13.20 -22.33
CA GLU A 42 -1.66 11.84 -21.83
C GLU A 42 -0.38 11.74 -20.98
N MET A 43 0.71 12.36 -21.40
CA MET A 43 1.96 12.38 -20.62
C MET A 43 1.82 13.16 -19.32
N ARG A 44 1.07 14.27 -19.32
CA ARG A 44 0.77 15.07 -18.12
C ARG A 44 -0.06 14.25 -17.13
N ASP A 45 -1.12 13.61 -17.62
CA ASP A 45 -2.05 12.86 -16.76
C ASP A 45 -1.38 11.60 -16.20
N SER A 46 -0.55 10.92 -17.00
CA SER A 46 0.29 9.82 -16.52
C SER A 46 1.25 10.26 -15.39
N GLN A 47 1.80 11.48 -15.45
CA GLN A 47 2.60 12.00 -14.33
C GLN A 47 1.79 12.08 -13.02
N THR A 48 0.52 12.47 -13.10
CA THR A 48 -0.37 12.53 -11.94
C THR A 48 -0.63 11.13 -11.39
N PHE A 49 -1.00 10.17 -12.25
CA PHE A 49 -1.25 8.79 -11.82
C PHE A 49 -0.01 8.11 -11.22
N ILE A 50 1.19 8.40 -11.74
CA ILE A 50 2.42 7.85 -11.16
C ILE A 50 2.70 8.42 -9.77
N LYS A 51 2.42 9.71 -9.55
CA LYS A 51 2.54 10.33 -8.22
C LYS A 51 1.53 9.76 -7.24
N GLU A 52 0.31 9.51 -7.69
CA GLU A 52 -0.73 8.83 -6.89
C GLU A 52 -0.29 7.42 -6.51
N TYR A 53 0.17 6.62 -7.49
CA TYR A 53 0.74 5.31 -7.25
C TYR A 53 1.90 5.33 -6.24
N MET A 54 2.83 6.30 -6.36
CA MET A 54 3.91 6.45 -5.39
C MET A 54 3.40 6.75 -3.98
N ALA A 55 2.40 7.62 -3.85
CA ALA A 55 1.80 7.94 -2.55
C ALA A 55 1.07 6.72 -1.95
N GLU A 56 0.36 5.94 -2.77
CA GLU A 56 -0.29 4.70 -2.33
C GLU A 56 0.71 3.63 -1.92
N MET A 57 1.84 3.51 -2.64
CA MET A 57 2.94 2.62 -2.25
C MET A 57 3.58 3.04 -0.93
N GLU A 58 3.73 4.34 -0.66
CA GLU A 58 4.18 4.83 0.65
C GLU A 58 3.17 4.50 1.75
N VAL A 59 1.87 4.59 1.49
CA VAL A 59 0.82 4.15 2.44
C VAL A 59 0.94 2.66 2.71
N TYR A 60 1.15 1.83 1.68
CA TYR A 60 1.38 0.40 1.82
C TYR A 60 2.61 0.09 2.68
N ILE A 61 3.76 0.72 2.40
CA ILE A 61 4.99 0.53 3.19
C ILE A 61 4.77 0.92 4.66
N ASN A 62 4.14 2.06 4.92
CA ASN A 62 3.83 2.51 6.28
C ASN A 62 2.85 1.57 7.00
N CYS A 63 1.94 0.92 6.27
CA CYS A 63 1.06 -0.10 6.82
C CYS A 63 1.87 -1.33 7.25
N LEU A 64 2.77 -1.84 6.40
CA LEU A 64 3.64 -2.98 6.74
C LEU A 64 4.48 -2.69 8.00
N GLU A 65 4.98 -1.47 8.15
CA GLU A 65 5.74 -1.06 9.34
C GLU A 65 4.88 -1.03 10.62
N GLN A 66 3.60 -0.64 10.51
CA GLN A 66 2.66 -0.69 11.64
C GLN A 66 2.29 -2.14 11.99
N ASP A 67 2.05 -2.99 11.00
CA ASP A 67 1.79 -4.42 11.20
C ASP A 67 2.99 -5.14 11.82
N TYR A 68 4.21 -4.77 11.42
CA TYR A 68 5.42 -5.27 12.03
C TYR A 68 5.59 -4.78 13.48
N SER A 69 5.45 -3.48 13.72
CA SER A 69 5.68 -2.90 15.05
C SER A 69 4.61 -3.26 16.08
N SER A 70 3.39 -3.59 15.64
CA SER A 70 2.30 -4.04 16.51
C SER A 70 2.38 -5.52 16.89
N GLN A 71 3.17 -6.32 16.17
CA GLN A 71 3.41 -7.71 16.49
C GLN A 71 4.63 -7.86 17.41
N ALA A 72 4.41 -8.42 18.59
CA ALA A 72 5.48 -8.95 19.43
C ALA A 72 6.00 -10.24 18.76
N TYR A 73 6.99 -10.11 17.88
CA TYR A 73 7.66 -11.28 17.34
C TYR A 73 8.55 -11.89 18.40
N GLU A 74 8.21 -13.12 18.80
CA GLU A 74 9.12 -13.94 19.60
C GLU A 74 10.31 -14.32 18.72
N PRO A 75 11.56 -14.07 19.15
CA PRO A 75 12.73 -14.54 18.43
C PRO A 75 12.67 -16.07 18.32
N ILE A 76 12.90 -16.59 17.11
CA ILE A 76 12.89 -18.02 16.87
C ILE A 76 14.10 -18.64 17.59
N ASP A 77 13.87 -19.62 18.46
CA ASP A 77 14.93 -20.42 19.05
C ASP A 77 15.47 -21.39 17.98
N GLU A 78 16.60 -21.02 17.37
CA GLU A 78 17.27 -21.82 16.36
C GLU A 78 17.68 -23.23 16.86
N SER A 79 17.72 -23.45 18.18
CA SER A 79 18.07 -24.74 18.77
C SER A 79 16.93 -25.77 18.79
N GLU A 80 15.67 -25.33 18.58
CA GLU A 80 14.50 -26.21 18.43
C GLU A 80 14.23 -26.60 16.97
N LEU A 81 14.98 -26.03 16.01
CA LEU A 81 14.78 -26.31 14.59
C LEU A 81 15.36 -27.69 14.22
N THR A 82 14.51 -28.54 13.66
CA THR A 82 14.97 -29.74 12.96
C THR A 82 15.62 -29.32 11.63
N SER A 83 16.64 -30.04 11.15
CA SER A 83 17.55 -29.60 10.08
C SER A 83 16.92 -29.22 8.73
N ASP A 84 15.62 -29.45 8.57
CA ASP A 84 14.88 -29.26 7.33
C ASP A 84 13.90 -28.07 7.42
N GLU A 85 13.75 -27.44 8.59
CA GLU A 85 12.85 -26.31 8.82
C GLU A 85 13.64 -24.99 8.88
N HIS A 86 13.51 -24.18 7.83
CA HIS A 86 13.94 -22.78 7.84
C HIS A 86 12.75 -21.92 8.30
N PRO A 87 12.69 -21.51 9.57
CA PRO A 87 11.63 -20.65 10.03
C PRO A 87 11.81 -19.30 9.35
N VAL A 88 10.74 -18.78 8.75
CA VAL A 88 10.77 -17.45 8.15
C VAL A 88 10.89 -16.46 9.30
N ASN A 89 12.05 -15.82 9.42
CA ASN A 89 12.22 -14.70 10.34
C ASN A 89 11.30 -13.59 9.85
N GLN A 90 10.25 -13.27 10.60
CA GLN A 90 9.27 -12.31 10.11
C GLN A 90 9.90 -10.94 9.87
N GLY A 91 10.88 -10.53 10.69
CA GLY A 91 11.65 -9.32 10.45
C GLY A 91 12.32 -9.30 9.07
N GLU A 92 12.90 -10.41 8.62
CA GLU A 92 13.48 -10.54 7.29
C GLU A 92 12.41 -10.43 6.18
N LEU A 93 11.25 -11.06 6.37
CA LEU A 93 10.12 -10.94 5.45
C LEU A 93 9.65 -9.49 5.30
N HIS A 94 9.54 -8.75 6.40
CA HIS A 94 9.15 -7.32 6.38
C HIS A 94 10.18 -6.45 5.66
N LEU A 95 11.48 -6.67 5.90
CA LEU A 95 12.55 -5.97 5.18
C LEU A 95 12.47 -6.28 3.68
N GLN A 96 12.25 -7.55 3.31
CA GLN A 96 12.13 -7.98 1.92
C GLN A 96 10.93 -7.33 1.22
N GLN A 97 9.77 -7.31 1.87
CA GLN A 97 8.55 -6.68 1.31
C GLN A 97 8.77 -5.18 1.06
N ARG A 98 9.34 -4.46 2.03
CA ARG A 98 9.66 -3.03 1.87
C ARG A 98 10.68 -2.79 0.75
N HIS A 99 11.73 -3.60 0.66
CA HIS A 99 12.72 -3.44 -0.42
C HIS A 99 12.08 -3.70 -1.80
N SER A 100 11.28 -4.76 -1.92
CA SER A 100 10.55 -5.06 -3.17
C SER A 100 9.61 -3.92 -3.58
N ALA A 101 8.93 -3.29 -2.61
CA ALA A 101 8.08 -2.14 -2.85
C ALA A 101 8.87 -0.94 -3.38
N ILE A 102 10.01 -0.62 -2.75
CA ILE A 102 10.90 0.47 -3.19
C ILE A 102 11.47 0.19 -4.59
N ASP A 103 11.97 -1.02 -4.84
CA ASP A 103 12.50 -1.43 -6.14
C ASP A 103 11.45 -1.27 -7.26
N THR A 104 10.18 -1.56 -6.93
CA THR A 104 9.06 -1.38 -7.87
C THR A 104 8.81 0.10 -8.16
N MET A 105 8.80 0.96 -7.14
CA MET A 105 8.67 2.41 -7.31
C MET A 105 9.82 2.98 -8.17
N GLU A 106 11.05 2.55 -7.94
CA GLU A 106 12.21 2.96 -8.73
C GLU A 106 12.09 2.52 -10.19
N SER A 107 11.64 1.29 -10.43
CA SER A 107 11.40 0.74 -11.78
C SER A 107 10.33 1.53 -12.54
N VAL A 108 9.19 1.81 -11.90
CA VAL A 108 8.10 2.63 -12.48
C VAL A 108 8.60 4.04 -12.82
N ALA A 109 9.33 4.67 -11.89
CA ALA A 109 9.90 6.00 -12.11
C ALA A 109 10.90 6.01 -13.27
N ALA A 110 11.77 5.00 -13.37
CA ALA A 110 12.75 4.88 -14.43
C ALA A 110 12.07 4.73 -15.80
N ARG A 111 11.06 3.84 -15.89
CA ARG A 111 10.28 3.62 -17.11
C ARG A 111 9.56 4.89 -17.56
N PHE A 112 8.91 5.61 -16.65
CA PHE A 112 8.23 6.85 -17.00
C PHE A 112 9.20 7.93 -17.47
N ASN A 113 10.33 8.10 -16.78
CA ASN A 113 11.35 9.06 -17.18
C ASN A 113 11.90 8.76 -18.57
N GLU A 114 12.02 7.49 -18.95
CA GLU A 114 12.41 7.11 -20.30
C GLU A 114 11.36 7.50 -21.34
N GLN A 115 10.07 7.31 -21.03
CA GLN A 115 8.99 7.75 -21.91
C GLN A 115 8.92 9.29 -22.03
N VAL A 116 9.19 10.02 -20.95
CA VAL A 116 9.30 11.49 -21.00
C VAL A 116 10.45 11.93 -21.92
N ARG A 117 11.60 11.26 -21.87
CA ARG A 117 12.72 11.54 -22.79
C ARG A 117 12.33 11.26 -24.24
N THR A 118 11.64 10.15 -24.49
CA THR A 118 11.15 9.77 -25.82
C THR A 118 10.15 10.81 -26.35
N PHE A 119 9.18 11.21 -25.54
CA PHE A 119 8.22 12.24 -25.87
C PHE A 119 8.87 13.56 -26.25
N LYS A 120 9.88 14.02 -25.48
CA LYS A 120 10.64 15.24 -25.78
C LYS A 120 11.46 15.16 -27.06
N LYS A 121 11.90 13.98 -27.49
CA LYS A 121 12.63 13.81 -28.75
C LYS A 121 11.72 13.99 -29.97
N VAL A 122 10.47 13.53 -29.87
CA VAL A 122 9.50 13.60 -30.98
C VAL A 122 8.63 14.87 -30.93
N ASN A 123 8.62 15.60 -29.81
CA ASN A 123 7.96 16.89 -29.61
C ASN A 123 8.97 17.97 -29.14
N PRO A 124 9.75 18.57 -30.06
CA PRO A 124 10.78 19.57 -29.75
C PRO A 124 10.25 20.95 -29.35
#